data_AF-R8ZZI3-F1
#
_entry.id   AF-R8ZZI3-F1
#
_cell.length_a   1.000
_cell.length_b   1.000
_cell.length_c   1.000
_cell.angle_alpha   90.00
_cell.angle_beta   90.00
_cell.angle_gamma   90.00
#
_symmetry.space_group_name_H-M   'P 1'
#
loop_
_entity.id
_entity.type
_entity.pdbx_description
1 polymer ?
#
loop_
_entity_poly.entity_id
_entity_poly.type
_entity_poly.pdbx_seq_one_letter_code
_entity_poly.pdbx_strand_id
1 'polypeptide(L)'
;MILDIERIIERHESLDKALDDFEGNHALLMCLQQIGEALGKLKNESWKIELESKEASLMRNYIVHDYLGIKLEIIKKTITINIPVIKEKILNLIHNK
;
A
#
# COMPACT_ATOMS: atom_id res chain seq x y z
N MET A 1 -4.24 -3.73 -7.49
CA MET A 1 -3.42 -3.56 -6.28
C MET A 1 -4.24 -3.16 -5.06
N ILE A 2 -4.82 -1.94 -5.01
CA ILE A 2 -5.61 -1.51 -3.83
C ILE A 2 -6.82 -2.42 -3.58
N LEU A 3 -7.60 -2.73 -4.63
CA LEU A 3 -8.73 -3.66 -4.53
C LEU A 3 -8.28 -5.11 -4.20
N ASP A 4 -7.06 -5.48 -4.56
CA ASP A 4 -6.53 -6.81 -4.25
C ASP A 4 -6.21 -6.92 -2.76
N ILE A 5 -5.71 -5.85 -2.11
CA ILE A 5 -5.54 -5.78 -0.65
C ILE A 5 -6.89 -6.06 0.05
N GLU A 6 -7.97 -5.41 -0.39
CA GLU A 6 -9.31 -5.60 0.17
C GLU A 6 -9.78 -7.06 0.01
N ARG A 7 -9.61 -7.64 -1.17
CA ARG A 7 -9.96 -9.03 -1.46
C ARG A 7 -9.13 -10.04 -0.66
N ILE A 8 -7.83 -9.78 -0.48
CA ILE A 8 -6.95 -10.64 0.32
C ILE A 8 -7.41 -10.64 1.77
N ILE A 9 -7.69 -9.47 2.34
CA ILE A 9 -8.19 -9.33 3.71
C ILE A 9 -9.53 -10.07 3.87
N GLU A 10 -10.47 -9.87 2.95
CA GLU A 10 -11.77 -10.55 2.96
C GLU A 10 -11.64 -12.07 2.95
N ARG A 11 -10.75 -12.61 2.09
CA ARG A 11 -10.52 -14.07 1.99
C ARG A 11 -9.93 -14.70 3.26
N HIS A 12 -9.22 -13.91 4.06
CA HIS A 12 -8.65 -14.36 5.33
C HIS A 12 -9.50 -13.91 6.54
N GLU A 13 -10.70 -13.36 6.31
CA GLU A 13 -11.64 -12.82 7.30
C GLU A 13 -11.18 -11.56 8.03
N SER A 14 -9.88 -11.34 8.21
CA SER A 14 -9.34 -10.12 8.81
C SER A 14 -7.92 -9.81 8.36
N LEU A 15 -7.47 -8.57 8.58
CA LEU A 15 -6.10 -8.16 8.27
C LEU A 15 -5.08 -8.91 9.13
N ASP A 16 -5.37 -9.12 10.41
CA ASP A 16 -4.48 -9.86 11.30
C ASP A 16 -4.29 -11.30 10.80
N LYS A 17 -5.38 -11.98 10.46
CA LYS A 17 -5.32 -13.34 9.89
C LYS A 17 -4.61 -13.37 8.54
N ALA A 18 -4.80 -12.36 7.70
CA ALA A 18 -4.08 -12.26 6.43
C ALA A 18 -2.57 -12.04 6.63
N LEU A 19 -2.16 -11.30 7.65
CA LEU A 19 -0.75 -11.05 7.96
C LEU A 19 -0.08 -12.21 8.70
N ASP A 20 -0.85 -13.01 9.44
CA ASP A 20 -0.37 -14.22 10.12
C ASP A 20 -0.29 -15.42 9.16
N ASP A 21 -1.06 -15.41 8.06
CA ASP A 21 -0.95 -16.39 6.98
C ASP A 21 0.27 -16.12 6.08
N PHE A 22 1.03 -17.16 5.76
CA PHE A 22 2.24 -17.05 4.94
C PHE A 22 1.95 -16.49 3.53
N GLU A 23 0.92 -17.01 2.85
CA GLU A 23 0.58 -16.58 1.49
C GLU A 23 -0.09 -15.20 1.52
N GLY A 24 -0.99 -14.96 2.48
CA GLY A 24 -1.65 -13.69 2.71
C GLY A 24 -0.66 -12.56 2.98
N ASN A 25 0.32 -12.79 3.85
CA ASN A 25 1.34 -11.82 4.19
C ASN A 25 2.16 -11.42 2.96
N HIS A 26 2.67 -12.42 2.24
CA HIS A 26 3.45 -12.18 1.03
C HIS A 26 2.63 -11.45 -0.06
N ALA A 27 1.36 -11.82 -0.23
CA ALA A 27 0.48 -11.15 -1.18
C ALA A 27 0.22 -9.68 -0.81
N LEU A 28 -0.01 -9.38 0.47
CA LEU A 28 -0.19 -8.01 0.96
C LEU A 28 1.07 -7.17 0.78
N LEU A 29 2.24 -7.69 1.16
CA LEU A 29 3.52 -7.01 0.98
C LEU A 29 3.81 -6.73 -0.51
N MET A 30 3.54 -7.69 -1.39
CA MET A 30 3.68 -7.50 -2.84
C MET A 30 2.78 -6.37 -3.35
N CYS A 31 1.51 -6.32 -2.91
CA CYS A 31 0.62 -5.23 -3.29
C CYS A 31 1.16 -3.86 -2.86
N LEU A 32 1.66 -3.74 -1.63
CA LEU A 32 2.25 -2.50 -1.12
C LEU A 32 3.50 -2.10 -1.91
N GLN A 33 4.37 -3.05 -2.25
CA GLN A 33 5.55 -2.79 -3.08
C GLN A 33 5.17 -2.26 -4.46
N GLN A 34 4.19 -2.88 -5.12
CA GLN A 34 3.74 -2.46 -6.45
C GLN A 34 3.08 -1.08 -6.42
N ILE A 35 2.30 -0.76 -5.36
CA ILE A 35 1.71 0.57 -5.16
C ILE A 35 2.82 1.62 -4.98
N GLY A 36 3.79 1.37 -4.11
CA GLY A 36 4.91 2.28 -3.89
C GLY A 36 5.74 2.52 -5.17
N GLU A 37 5.99 1.46 -5.94
CA GLU A 37 6.68 1.55 -7.23
C GLU A 37 5.89 2.39 -8.25
N ALA A 38 4.58 2.17 -8.35
CA ALA A 38 3.72 2.91 -9.27
C ALA A 38 3.65 4.41 -8.90
N LEU A 39 3.51 4.73 -7.61
CA LEU A 39 3.49 6.11 -7.14
C LEU A 39 4.85 6.80 -7.31
N GLY A 40 5.96 6.10 -7.06
CA GLY A 40 7.32 6.64 -7.28
C GLY A 40 7.64 6.97 -8.75
N LYS A 41 6.95 6.31 -9.69
CA LYS A 41 7.10 6.53 -11.14
C LYS A 41 6.23 7.64 -11.72
N LEU A 42 5.39 8.28 -10.91
CA LEU A 42 4.59 9.41 -11.36
C LEU A 42 5.49 10.52 -11.93
N LYS A 43 5.08 11.11 -13.05
CA LYS A 43 5.81 12.23 -13.69
C LYS A 43 5.18 13.59 -13.39
N ASN A 44 3.87 13.62 -13.14
CA ASN A 44 3.14 14.84 -12.82
C ASN A 44 3.44 15.25 -11.37
N GLU A 45 4.02 16.44 -11.17
CA GLU A 45 4.47 16.91 -9.86
C GLU A 45 3.31 17.18 -8.89
N SER A 46 2.19 17.72 -9.38
CA SER A 46 0.99 17.93 -8.56
C SER A 46 0.45 16.60 -8.02
N TRP A 47 0.44 15.55 -8.85
CA TRP A 47 0.01 14.22 -8.42
C TRP A 47 0.99 13.56 -7.45
N LYS A 48 2.30 13.78 -7.62
CA LYS A 48 3.30 13.27 -6.67
C LYS A 48 3.08 13.84 -5.27
N ILE A 49 2.81 15.15 -5.18
CA ILE A 49 2.55 15.83 -3.92
C ILE A 49 1.25 15.32 -3.31
N GLU A 50 0.17 15.32 -4.10
CA GLU A 50 -1.15 14.89 -3.63
C GLU A 50 -1.12 13.45 -3.11
N LEU A 51 -0.46 12.54 -3.85
CA LEU A 51 -0.41 11.11 -3.55
C LEU A 51 0.79 10.68 -2.69
N GLU A 52 1.53 11.61 -2.11
CA GLU A 52 2.64 11.32 -1.19
C GLU A 52 3.64 10.30 -1.79
N SER A 53 3.99 10.53 -3.06
CA SER A 53 4.78 9.60 -3.89
C SER A 53 6.14 9.26 -3.27
N LYS A 54 6.76 10.23 -2.58
CA LYS A 54 8.05 10.04 -1.90
C LYS A 54 7.91 9.06 -0.74
N GLU A 55 6.90 9.25 0.11
CA GLU A 55 6.60 8.42 1.27
C GLU A 55 6.26 6.99 0.83
N ALA A 56 5.47 6.84 -0.24
CA ALA A 56 5.15 5.55 -0.83
C ALA A 56 6.41 4.83 -1.35
N SER A 57 7.34 5.56 -1.96
CA SER A 57 8.62 5.00 -2.45
C SER A 57 9.53 4.57 -1.28
N LEU A 58 9.56 5.35 -0.20
CA LEU A 58 10.28 5.00 1.02
C LEU A 58 9.70 3.74 1.68
N MET A 59 8.37 3.61 1.72
CA MET A 59 7.70 2.42 2.23
C MET A 59 8.04 1.18 1.41
N ARG A 60 8.04 1.27 0.08
CA ARG A 60 8.50 0.19 -0.81
C ARG A 60 9.95 -0.21 -0.48
N ASN A 61 10.83 0.76 -0.26
CA ASN A 61 12.23 0.46 0.09
C ASN A 61 12.35 -0.19 1.48
N TYR A 62 11.56 0.25 2.45
CA TYR A 62 11.50 -0.35 3.78
C TYR A 62 11.07 -1.83 3.71
N ILE A 63 10.00 -2.13 2.96
CA ILE A 63 9.54 -3.51 2.76
C ILE A 63 10.62 -4.36 2.08
N VAL A 64 11.32 -3.84 1.07
CA VAL A 64 12.32 -4.61 0.30
C VAL A 64 13.61 -4.86 1.06
N HIS A 65 14.08 -3.89 1.84
CA HIS A 65 15.43 -3.92 2.41
C HIS A 65 15.47 -4.28 3.89
N ASP A 66 14.37 -4.09 4.63
CA ASP A 66 14.32 -4.36 6.08
C ASP A 66 13.42 -5.57 6.40
N TYR A 67 13.42 -6.60 5.54
CA TYR A 67 12.56 -7.79 5.65
C TYR A 67 12.63 -8.49 7.02
N LEU A 68 13.77 -8.43 7.71
CA LEU A 68 13.96 -9.01 9.05
C LEU A 68 13.44 -8.11 10.19
N GLY A 69 13.27 -6.82 9.92
CA GLY A 69 12.87 -5.79 10.88
C GLY A 69 11.51 -5.15 10.60
N ILE A 70 10.75 -5.64 9.60
CA ILE A 70 9.43 -5.10 9.26
C ILE A 70 8.55 -5.12 10.49
N LYS A 71 8.25 -3.94 11.01
CA LYS A 71 7.29 -3.78 12.10
C LYS A 71 5.90 -3.99 11.51
N LEU A 72 5.27 -5.13 11.81
CA LEU A 72 3.88 -5.43 11.41
C LEU A 72 2.93 -4.27 11.72
N GLU A 73 3.16 -3.54 12.80
CA GLU A 73 2.42 -2.31 13.15
C GLU A 73 2.46 -1.23 12.06
N ILE A 74 3.61 -1.04 11.39
CA ILE A 74 3.74 -0.08 10.29
C ILE A 74 2.92 -0.58 9.08
N ILE A 75 3.03 -1.87 8.74
CA ILE A 75 2.25 -2.48 7.65
C ILE A 75 0.74 -2.35 7.91
N LYS A 76 0.30 -2.69 9.13
CA LYS A 76 -1.11 -2.57 9.55
C LYS A 76 -1.59 -1.12 9.41
N LYS A 77 -0.82 -0.15 9.91
CA LYS A 77 -1.17 1.28 9.76
C LYS A 77 -1.24 1.69 8.30
N THR A 78 -0.30 1.25 7.47
CA THR A 78 -0.32 1.58 6.04
C THR A 78 -1.56 1.01 5.35
N ILE A 79 -1.91 -0.24 5.61
CA ILE A 79 -3.09 -0.87 5.00
C ILE A 79 -4.39 -0.24 5.51
N THR A 80 -4.49 0.07 6.81
CA THR A 80 -5.74 0.56 7.42
C THR A 80 -5.95 2.07 7.31
N ILE A 81 -4.88 2.86 7.14
CA ILE A 81 -4.95 4.32 7.12
C ILE A 81 -4.49 4.86 5.78
N ASN A 82 -3.26 4.58 5.37
CA ASN A 82 -2.67 5.25 4.20
C ASN A 82 -3.29 4.77 2.87
N ILE A 83 -3.51 3.46 2.71
CA ILE A 83 -4.06 2.90 1.47
C ILE A 83 -5.48 3.43 1.18
N PRO A 84 -6.43 3.46 2.15
CA PRO A 84 -7.73 4.09 1.95
C PRO A 84 -7.64 5.58 1.57
N VAL A 85 -6.77 6.35 2.23
CA VAL A 85 -6.57 7.78 1.91
C VAL A 85 -6.07 7.96 0.48
N ILE A 86 -5.08 7.15 0.06
CA ILE A 86 -4.56 7.18 -1.31
C ILE A 86 -5.65 6.80 -2.32
N LYS A 87 -6.49 5.79 -2.00
CA LYS A 87 -7.62 5.39 -2.83
C LYS A 87 -8.57 6.56 -3.09
N GLU A 88 -9.00 7.25 -2.02
CA GLU A 88 -9.89 8.41 -2.12
C GLU A 88 -9.27 9.56 -2.92
N LYS A 89 -7.99 9.88 -2.68
CA LYS A 89 -7.26 10.90 -3.46
C LYS A 89 -7.22 10.56 -4.95
N ILE A 90 -6.95 9.30 -5.31
CA ILE A 90 -6.94 8.84 -6.70
C ILE A 90 -8.35 9.01 -7.32
N LEU A 91 -9.40 8.60 -6.62
CA LEU A 91 -10.78 8.74 -7.11
C LEU A 91 -11.14 10.21 -7.35
N ASN A 92 -10.77 11.10 -6.44
CA ASN A 92 -10.98 12.54 -6.59
C ASN A 92 -10.22 13.10 -7.80
N LEU A 93 -8.98 12.67 -8.05
CA LEU A 93 -8.20 13.10 -9.21
C LEU A 93 -8.77 12.60 -10.55
N ILE A 94 -9.46 11.45 -10.55
CA ILE A 94 -10.06 10.88 -11.76
C ILE A 94 -11.45 11.48 -12.03
N HIS A 95 -12.24 11.73 -10.99
CA HIS A 95 -13.60 12.27 -11.12
C HIS A 95 -13.67 13.81 -11.27
N ASN A 96 -12.66 14.55 -10.79
CA ASN A 96 -12.56 16.00 -11.01
C ASN A 96 -11.94 16.36 -12.38
N LYS A 97 -12.18 15.56 -13.42
CA LYS A 97 -11.76 15.80 -14.80
C LYS A 97 -12.95 16.07 -15.71
#